data_AF-A0A444ZIU6-F1
#
_entry.id   AF-A0A444ZIU6-F1
#
_cell.length_a   1.000
_cell.length_b   1.000
_cell.length_c   1.000
_cell.angle_alpha   90.00
_cell.angle_beta   90.00
_cell.angle_gamma   90.00
#
_symmetry.space_group_name_H-M   'P 1'
#
loop_
_entity.id
_entity.type
_entity.pdbx_description
1 polymer ?
#
loop_
_entity_poly.entity_id
_entity_poly.type
_entity_poly.pdbx_seq_one_letter_code
_entity_poly.pdbx_strand_id
1 'polypeptide(L)'
;MVLHPPPHQHEQFILKSALYSRLLVLSLTITWRILASPYDSSAPLNLPCLTANHTHTHTLPQSQTLLLPKLASALENGIVWDSVYFVRIAQCGGYEYEQTYAFLPLLPISISFLSRFLSPIFAPFVGHRAVLAFSGYLICNVAFVFAALYLYRLSMIILKDPEIALRATILFCFNPASIFYSSIYSESLYALLSFAGLYYFVKGGNNLASLFFALSGCARSNGVLNAGYLCFQTMHRAYNAMFQQKRTALALGTVIAGALRSVFVFAPFVAFQAYGYYNMCKGRLPDELRPWCKARVPLLYNYIQSHYWGVGFLKYFQLKQLPNFLLASPVLSVALYSVVYYAKSRPENFFSLGFRTSIEEKSSGVVFLSDDFYRSKKAGNVENSNLTKRKKVTEGAVGEVHMAEPATRPGYFSACVLPFVLHLAFMAATAFFVMHVQVATRFLSSSPPVYWFSSYIMAHPTKYHRWGYVIWAYSAAYIFLGSLLFSNFYPFT
;
A
#
# COMPACT_ATOMS: atom_id res chain seq x y z
N MET A 1 6.07 -30.84 -21.13
CA MET A 1 6.13 -29.45 -21.61
C MET A 1 4.87 -28.75 -21.13
N VAL A 2 4.92 -28.10 -19.96
CA VAL A 2 3.75 -27.36 -19.46
C VAL A 2 3.73 -26.03 -20.22
N LEU A 3 2.79 -25.87 -21.16
CA LEU A 3 2.58 -24.58 -21.81
C LEU A 3 2.20 -23.59 -20.72
N HIS A 4 3.08 -22.63 -20.44
CA HIS A 4 2.74 -21.52 -19.55
C HIS A 4 1.60 -20.71 -20.20
N PRO A 5 0.51 -20.42 -19.46
CA PRO A 5 -0.57 -19.61 -20.00
C PRO A 5 -0.04 -18.25 -20.46
N PRO A 6 -0.54 -17.70 -21.58
CA PRO A 6 -0.14 -16.37 -22.02
C PRO A 6 -0.44 -15.32 -20.93
N PRO A 7 0.35 -14.22 -20.84
CA PRO A 7 0.22 -13.21 -19.79
C PRO A 7 -1.20 -12.64 -19.63
N HIS A 8 -1.97 -12.56 -20.73
CA HIS A 8 -3.36 -12.11 -20.71
C HIS A 8 -4.31 -13.04 -19.95
N GLN A 9 -4.09 -14.36 -19.99
CA GLN A 9 -4.91 -15.32 -19.24
C GLN A 9 -4.69 -15.17 -17.73
N HIS A 10 -3.45 -14.92 -17.30
CA HIS A 10 -3.16 -14.63 -15.89
C HIS A 10 -3.83 -13.34 -15.42
N GLU A 11 -3.78 -12.24 -16.19
CA GLU A 11 -4.45 -10.99 -15.81
C GLU A 11 -5.97 -11.20 -15.62
N GLN A 12 -6.62 -11.91 -16.54
CA GLN A 12 -8.05 -12.23 -16.40
C GLN A 12 -8.34 -13.10 -15.17
N PHE A 13 -7.52 -14.12 -14.93
CA PHE A 13 -7.66 -14.99 -13.76
C PHE A 13 -7.48 -14.22 -12.44
N ILE A 14 -6.54 -13.28 -12.39
CA ILE A 14 -6.31 -12.41 -11.24
C ILE A 14 -7.50 -11.49 -10.99
N LEU A 15 -8.04 -10.85 -12.04
CA LEU A 15 -9.22 -10.00 -11.90
C LEU A 15 -10.42 -10.78 -11.35
N LYS A 16 -10.66 -12.00 -11.88
CA LYS A 16 -11.70 -12.90 -11.38
C LYS A 16 -11.46 -13.30 -9.93
N SER A 17 -10.22 -13.65 -9.57
CA SER A 17 -9.84 -14.05 -8.20
C SER A 17 -9.97 -12.90 -7.20
N ALA A 18 -9.56 -11.70 -7.58
CA ALA A 18 -9.70 -10.50 -6.77
C ALA A 18 -11.18 -10.19 -6.53
N LEU A 19 -12.01 -10.20 -7.58
CA LEU A 19 -13.46 -9.99 -7.45
C LEU A 19 -14.10 -11.05 -6.57
N TYR A 20 -13.78 -12.33 -6.80
CA TYR A 20 -14.28 -13.44 -5.98
C TYR A 20 -13.90 -13.28 -4.50
N SER A 21 -12.65 -12.90 -4.20
CA SER A 21 -12.22 -12.67 -2.82
C SER A 21 -13.03 -11.58 -2.12
N ARG A 22 -13.41 -10.51 -2.85
CA ARG A 22 -14.23 -9.42 -2.30
C ARG A 22 -15.65 -9.89 -2.04
N LEU A 23 -16.26 -10.58 -3.01
CA LEU A 23 -17.60 -11.15 -2.87
C LEU A 23 -17.68 -12.18 -1.75
N LEU A 24 -16.63 -12.99 -1.56
CA LEU A 24 -16.53 -13.94 -0.46
C LEU A 24 -16.57 -13.22 0.89
N VAL A 25 -15.71 -12.21 1.10
CA VAL A 25 -15.64 -11.48 2.37
C VAL A 25 -16.93 -10.71 2.66
N LEU A 26 -17.53 -10.07 1.65
CA LEU A 26 -18.81 -9.38 1.79
C LEU A 26 -19.95 -10.37 2.12
N SER A 27 -20.01 -11.51 1.43
CA SER A 27 -20.98 -12.57 1.72
C SER A 27 -20.83 -13.08 3.15
N LEU A 28 -19.61 -13.39 3.59
CA LEU A 28 -19.33 -13.79 4.97
C LEU A 28 -19.80 -12.73 5.96
N THR A 29 -19.46 -11.46 5.72
CA THR A 29 -19.88 -10.33 6.57
C THR A 29 -21.40 -10.25 6.69
N ILE A 30 -22.13 -10.42 5.59
CA ILE A 30 -23.61 -10.44 5.59
C ILE A 30 -24.13 -11.65 6.37
N THR A 31 -23.59 -12.84 6.12
CA THR A 31 -23.97 -14.07 6.83
C THR A 31 -23.78 -13.92 8.34
N TRP A 32 -22.64 -13.39 8.79
CA TRP A 32 -22.39 -13.24 10.22
C TRP A 32 -23.32 -12.24 10.88
N ARG A 33 -23.67 -11.14 10.22
CA ARG A 33 -24.64 -10.17 10.73
C ARG A 33 -26.08 -10.69 10.79
N ILE A 34 -26.40 -11.73 10.02
CA ILE A 34 -27.69 -12.43 10.12
C ILE A 34 -27.68 -13.39 11.32
N LEU A 35 -26.54 -14.03 11.58
CA LEU A 35 -26.41 -15.08 12.60
C LEU A 35 -26.11 -14.55 14.01
N ALA A 36 -25.47 -13.39 14.12
CA ALA A 36 -25.04 -12.79 15.39
C ALA A 36 -25.50 -11.35 15.52
N SER A 37 -25.72 -10.90 16.75
CA SER A 37 -26.03 -9.50 17.05
C SER A 37 -24.74 -8.67 17.09
N PRO A 38 -24.75 -7.46 16.53
CA PRO A 38 -23.58 -6.59 16.56
C PRO A 38 -23.39 -5.98 17.95
N TYR A 39 -22.19 -6.12 18.50
CA TYR A 39 -21.70 -5.43 19.69
C TYR A 39 -21.48 -3.93 19.43
N ASP A 40 -21.06 -3.58 18.21
CA ASP A 40 -20.78 -2.19 17.84
C ASP A 40 -22.08 -1.37 17.72
N SER A 41 -22.28 -0.45 18.66
CA SER A 41 -23.40 0.49 18.70
C SER A 41 -23.10 1.82 18.02
N SER A 42 -22.00 1.94 17.27
CA SER A 42 -21.61 3.21 16.61
C SER A 42 -22.31 3.43 15.27
N ALA A 43 -22.68 2.35 14.56
CA ALA A 43 -23.37 2.43 13.27
C ALA A 43 -24.70 3.25 13.30
N PRO A 44 -25.53 3.16 14.36
CA PRO A 44 -26.74 3.99 14.51
C PRO A 44 -26.46 5.46 14.88
N LEU A 45 -25.25 5.81 15.32
CA LEU A 45 -24.94 7.19 15.73
C LEU A 45 -24.89 8.10 14.50
N ASN A 46 -25.94 8.91 14.33
CA ASN A 46 -26.07 9.90 13.25
C ASN A 46 -26.43 11.28 13.82
N LEU A 47 -25.55 11.84 14.65
CA LEU A 47 -25.71 13.20 15.15
C LEU A 47 -25.57 14.22 14.01
N PRO A 48 -26.33 15.35 14.05
CA PRO A 48 -26.17 16.45 13.12
C PRO A 48 -24.72 16.96 13.03
N CYS A 49 -24.37 17.51 11.89
CA CYS A 49 -23.05 18.12 11.67
C CYS A 49 -22.95 19.49 12.38
N LEU A 50 -21.81 19.79 12.99
CA LEU A 50 -21.57 20.96 13.83
C LEU A 50 -21.61 22.29 13.06
N THR A 51 -21.24 22.28 11.78
CA THR A 51 -21.21 23.49 10.92
C THR A 51 -22.54 23.77 10.21
N ALA A 52 -23.60 23.01 10.49
CA ALA A 52 -24.93 23.25 9.94
C ALA A 52 -25.67 24.37 10.71
N ASN A 53 -25.17 25.60 10.68
CA ASN A 53 -25.87 26.83 11.11
C ASN A 53 -25.43 27.95 10.14
N HIS A 54 -26.23 28.47 9.20
CA HIS A 54 -27.30 29.47 9.46
C HIS A 54 -28.18 29.83 8.23
N THR A 55 -28.38 28.97 7.22
CA THR A 55 -29.21 29.34 6.03
C THR A 55 -30.25 28.34 5.57
N HIS A 56 -30.68 27.41 6.42
CA HIS A 56 -31.94 26.71 6.19
C HIS A 56 -32.78 26.77 7.46
N THR A 57 -33.81 27.62 7.41
CA THR A 57 -35.02 27.48 8.21
C THR A 57 -35.33 26.02 8.44
N HIS A 58 -35.52 25.64 9.70
CA HIS A 58 -35.98 24.34 10.13
C HIS A 58 -37.26 23.92 9.37
N THR A 59 -37.09 23.26 8.24
CA THR A 59 -37.87 22.07 7.97
C THR A 59 -37.12 20.93 8.66
N LEU A 60 -37.74 20.33 9.68
CA LEU A 60 -37.37 18.96 10.05
C LEU A 60 -37.27 18.19 8.72
N PRO A 61 -36.28 17.30 8.51
CA PRO A 61 -36.37 16.37 7.41
C PRO A 61 -37.69 15.66 7.64
N GLN A 62 -38.70 15.96 6.81
CA GLN A 62 -39.87 15.12 6.67
C GLN A 62 -39.32 13.71 6.62
N SER A 63 -39.86 12.82 7.45
CA SER A 63 -39.57 11.41 7.40
C SER A 63 -39.81 10.97 5.96
N GLN A 64 -38.77 11.01 5.13
CA GLN A 64 -38.84 10.58 3.75
C GLN A 64 -39.12 9.10 3.88
N THR A 65 -40.32 8.70 3.51
CA THR A 65 -40.70 7.30 3.40
C THR A 65 -39.77 6.68 2.36
N LEU A 66 -38.67 6.11 2.84
CA LEU A 66 -37.70 5.38 2.04
C LEU A 66 -38.42 4.22 1.39
N LEU A 67 -38.20 4.02 0.08
CA LEU A 67 -38.81 2.92 -0.65
C LEU A 67 -38.23 1.55 -0.23
N LEU A 68 -36.97 1.50 0.21
CA LEU A 68 -36.29 0.29 0.67
C LEU A 68 -35.63 0.49 2.06
N PRO A 69 -36.42 0.60 3.15
CA PRO A 69 -35.89 0.90 4.49
C PRO A 69 -35.02 -0.23 5.06
N LYS A 70 -35.32 -1.50 4.72
CA LYS A 70 -34.51 -2.65 5.15
C LYS A 70 -33.11 -2.62 4.52
N LEU A 71 -33.02 -2.25 3.23
CA LEU A 71 -31.74 -2.14 2.53
C LEU A 71 -30.93 -0.95 3.06
N ALA A 72 -31.60 0.18 3.32
CA ALA A 72 -31.00 1.34 3.97
C ALA A 72 -30.36 0.95 5.31
N SER A 73 -31.14 0.32 6.19
CA SER A 73 -30.66 -0.14 7.50
C SER A 73 -29.51 -1.13 7.38
N ALA A 74 -29.58 -2.09 6.44
CA ALA A 74 -28.49 -3.05 6.23
C ALA A 74 -27.17 -2.37 5.80
N LEU A 75 -27.24 -1.38 4.91
CA LEU A 75 -26.08 -0.60 4.46
C LEU A 75 -25.52 0.27 5.60
N GLU A 76 -26.38 0.95 6.36
CA GLU A 76 -25.98 1.80 7.47
C GLU A 76 -25.38 1.01 8.63
N ASN A 77 -25.95 -0.16 8.94
CA ASN A 77 -25.39 -1.10 9.93
C ASN A 77 -24.00 -1.62 9.54
N GLY A 78 -23.63 -1.52 8.25
CA GLY A 78 -22.29 -1.82 7.75
C GLY A 78 -21.24 -0.75 8.11
N ILE A 79 -21.65 0.44 8.53
CA ILE A 79 -20.76 1.54 8.92
C ILE A 79 -20.27 1.32 10.36
N VAL A 80 -19.33 0.40 10.53
CA VAL A 80 -18.75 0.03 11.84
C VAL A 80 -17.30 0.49 11.98
N TRP A 81 -16.87 0.67 13.23
CA TRP A 81 -15.49 1.03 13.59
C TRP A 81 -15.02 2.32 12.88
N ASP A 82 -13.82 2.29 12.29
CA ASP A 82 -13.22 3.44 11.61
C ASP A 82 -14.05 3.96 10.42
N SER A 83 -14.93 3.12 9.86
CA SER A 83 -15.85 3.50 8.77
C SER A 83 -16.73 4.69 9.16
N VAL A 84 -17.10 4.79 10.44
CA VAL A 84 -17.92 5.89 10.97
C VAL A 84 -17.24 7.23 10.75
N TYR A 85 -15.93 7.31 10.96
CA TYR A 85 -15.18 8.55 10.75
C TYR A 85 -15.09 8.90 9.26
N PHE A 86 -14.78 7.94 8.38
CA PHE A 86 -14.70 8.18 6.95
C PHE A 86 -16.04 8.66 6.37
N VAL A 87 -17.14 8.02 6.74
CA VAL A 87 -18.49 8.41 6.30
C VAL A 87 -18.88 9.75 6.91
N ARG A 88 -18.59 10.00 8.20
CA ARG A 88 -18.91 11.28 8.85
C ARG A 88 -18.17 12.46 8.23
N ILE A 89 -16.87 12.31 7.94
CA ILE A 89 -16.10 13.35 7.24
C ILE A 89 -16.72 13.63 5.86
N ALA A 90 -17.12 12.58 5.14
CA ALA A 90 -17.74 12.71 3.84
C ALA A 90 -19.15 13.34 3.88
N GLN A 91 -19.93 13.03 4.92
CA GLN A 91 -21.28 13.54 5.17
C GLN A 91 -21.26 15.01 5.60
N CYS A 92 -20.39 15.38 6.54
CA CYS A 92 -20.31 16.74 7.09
C CYS A 92 -19.43 17.69 6.28
N GLY A 93 -18.81 17.21 5.20
CA GLY A 93 -18.00 18.03 4.30
C GLY A 93 -16.67 18.50 4.91
N GLY A 94 -16.18 17.85 5.97
CA GLY A 94 -14.95 18.27 6.65
C GLY A 94 -14.68 17.56 7.97
N TYR A 95 -13.69 18.10 8.69
CA TYR A 95 -13.16 17.52 9.93
C TYR A 95 -13.64 18.31 11.15
N GLU A 96 -14.60 17.74 11.87
CA GLU A 96 -15.27 18.40 12.99
C GLU A 96 -14.50 18.31 14.31
N TYR A 97 -13.81 17.19 14.55
CA TYR A 97 -13.14 16.90 15.81
C TYR A 97 -11.64 16.70 15.61
N GLU A 98 -10.86 16.94 16.66
CA GLU A 98 -9.39 16.81 16.64
C GLU A 98 -8.95 15.39 16.24
N GLN A 99 -9.56 14.36 16.83
CA GLN A 99 -9.23 12.96 16.54
C GLN A 99 -9.57 12.52 15.11
N THR A 100 -10.49 13.20 14.40
CA THR A 100 -10.89 12.78 13.05
C THR A 100 -9.77 13.04 12.03
N TYR A 101 -8.80 13.90 12.32
CA TYR A 101 -7.61 14.12 11.49
C TYR A 101 -6.65 12.92 11.44
N ALA A 102 -6.91 11.85 12.20
CA ALA A 102 -6.23 10.56 11.97
C ALA A 102 -6.64 9.91 10.65
N PHE A 103 -7.84 10.22 10.14
CA PHE A 103 -8.43 9.64 8.93
C PHE A 103 -8.17 10.56 7.74
N LEU A 104 -7.16 10.24 6.95
CA LEU A 104 -6.67 11.11 5.88
C LEU A 104 -7.69 11.29 4.73
N PRO A 105 -7.58 12.41 3.97
CA PRO A 105 -8.71 12.95 3.23
C PRO A 105 -9.07 12.23 1.94
N LEU A 106 -8.21 11.38 1.38
CA LEU A 106 -8.48 10.81 0.06
C LEU A 106 -9.76 9.95 0.04
N LEU A 107 -9.95 9.06 1.02
CA LEU A 107 -11.13 8.19 1.04
C LEU A 107 -12.42 9.01 1.27
N PRO A 108 -12.52 9.90 2.29
CA PRO A 108 -13.70 10.75 2.47
C PRO A 108 -14.03 11.61 1.25
N ILE A 109 -13.03 12.26 0.63
CA ILE A 109 -13.25 13.07 -0.58
C ILE A 109 -13.78 12.20 -1.72
N SER A 110 -13.22 11.00 -1.91
CA SER A 110 -13.70 10.06 -2.93
C SER A 110 -15.15 9.64 -2.68
N ILE A 111 -15.50 9.36 -1.42
CA ILE A 111 -16.87 9.02 -1.01
C ILE A 111 -17.81 10.19 -1.28
N SER A 112 -17.47 11.40 -0.85
CA SER A 112 -18.29 12.60 -1.10
C SER A 112 -18.47 12.89 -2.58
N PHE A 113 -17.42 12.72 -3.38
CA PHE A 113 -17.49 12.93 -4.82
C PHE A 113 -18.44 11.92 -5.46
N LEU A 114 -18.23 10.62 -5.22
CA LEU A 114 -19.05 9.58 -5.82
C LEU A 114 -20.51 9.64 -5.34
N SER A 115 -20.74 9.92 -4.05
CA SER A 115 -22.08 10.00 -3.49
C SER A 115 -22.89 11.16 -4.06
N ARG A 116 -22.26 12.27 -4.46
CA ARG A 116 -22.95 13.38 -5.15
C ARG A 116 -23.54 12.96 -6.50
N PHE A 117 -22.87 12.08 -7.24
CA PHE A 117 -23.41 11.53 -8.49
C PHE A 117 -24.48 10.46 -8.26
N LEU A 118 -24.34 9.65 -7.21
CA LEU A 118 -25.28 8.56 -6.93
C LEU A 118 -26.53 9.02 -6.17
N SER A 119 -26.45 10.09 -5.38
CA SER A 119 -27.55 10.54 -4.51
C SER A 119 -28.84 10.87 -5.26
N PRO A 120 -28.83 11.58 -6.41
CA PRO A 120 -30.06 11.87 -7.15
C PRO A 120 -30.83 10.60 -7.56
N ILE A 121 -30.12 9.49 -7.78
CA ILE A 121 -30.70 8.22 -8.24
C ILE A 121 -31.10 7.35 -7.04
N PHE A 122 -30.24 7.22 -6.04
CA PHE A 122 -30.39 6.20 -4.99
C PHE A 122 -30.91 6.76 -3.65
N ALA A 123 -30.70 8.04 -3.34
CA ALA A 123 -31.11 8.61 -2.05
C ALA A 123 -32.63 8.53 -1.79
N PRO A 124 -33.54 8.68 -2.78
CA PRO A 124 -34.97 8.46 -2.53
C PRO A 124 -35.32 7.04 -2.06
N PHE A 125 -34.49 6.05 -2.41
CA PHE A 125 -34.75 4.65 -2.08
C PHE A 125 -34.16 4.24 -0.74
N VAL A 126 -32.92 4.64 -0.46
CA VAL A 126 -32.15 4.15 0.70
C VAL A 126 -31.67 5.24 1.65
N GLY A 127 -31.83 6.52 1.31
CA GLY A 127 -31.34 7.64 2.10
C GLY A 127 -29.88 8.01 1.80
N HIS A 128 -29.50 9.25 2.11
CA HIS A 128 -28.18 9.78 1.76
C HIS A 128 -27.02 9.07 2.47
N ARG A 129 -27.19 8.72 3.75
CA ARG A 129 -26.15 8.03 4.54
C ARG A 129 -25.87 6.62 4.00
N ALA A 130 -26.91 5.87 3.62
CA ALA A 130 -26.74 4.60 2.92
C ALA A 130 -26.02 4.74 1.56
N VAL A 131 -26.27 5.82 0.80
CA VAL A 131 -25.54 6.11 -0.45
C VAL A 131 -24.06 6.39 -0.19
N LEU A 132 -23.71 7.10 0.88
CA LEU A 132 -22.31 7.29 1.30
C LEU A 132 -21.65 5.95 1.63
N ALA A 133 -22.33 5.09 2.40
CA ALA A 133 -21.82 3.76 2.74
C ALA A 133 -21.59 2.92 1.48
N PHE A 134 -22.56 2.87 0.58
CA PHE A 134 -22.47 2.16 -0.70
C PHE A 134 -21.30 2.69 -1.54
N SER A 135 -21.13 4.02 -1.61
CA SER A 135 -20.00 4.65 -2.31
C SER A 135 -18.65 4.20 -1.71
N GLY A 136 -18.55 4.16 -0.38
CA GLY A 136 -17.36 3.68 0.32
C GLY A 136 -17.02 2.23 0.00
N TYR A 137 -18.01 1.33 0.07
CA TYR A 137 -17.83 -0.08 -0.30
C TYR A 137 -17.40 -0.23 -1.76
N LEU A 138 -18.04 0.49 -2.69
CA LEU A 138 -17.72 0.41 -4.11
C LEU A 138 -16.28 0.88 -4.37
N ILE A 139 -15.88 2.03 -3.84
CA ILE A 139 -14.52 2.58 -4.00
C ILE A 139 -13.49 1.59 -3.47
N CYS A 140 -13.66 1.08 -2.25
CA CYS A 140 -12.66 0.21 -1.62
C CYS A 140 -12.50 -1.12 -2.35
N ASN A 141 -13.61 -1.76 -2.76
CA ASN A 141 -13.55 -3.06 -3.43
C ASN A 141 -13.06 -2.94 -4.88
N VAL A 142 -13.43 -1.88 -5.61
CA VAL A 142 -12.87 -1.60 -6.96
C VAL A 142 -11.38 -1.29 -6.87
N ALA A 143 -10.97 -0.46 -5.90
CA ALA A 143 -9.56 -0.13 -5.69
C ALA A 143 -8.72 -1.38 -5.41
N PHE A 144 -9.24 -2.34 -4.62
CA PHE A 144 -8.55 -3.60 -4.36
C PHE A 144 -8.32 -4.44 -5.61
N VAL A 145 -9.31 -4.54 -6.50
CA VAL A 145 -9.19 -5.30 -7.76
C VAL A 145 -8.08 -4.71 -8.63
N PHE A 146 -8.02 -3.38 -8.76
CA PHE A 146 -6.92 -2.73 -9.48
C PHE A 146 -5.58 -2.86 -8.74
N ALA A 147 -5.56 -2.85 -7.41
CA ALA A 147 -4.36 -3.09 -6.63
C ALA A 147 -3.75 -4.47 -6.94
N ALA A 148 -4.59 -5.52 -7.00
CA ALA A 148 -4.14 -6.86 -7.38
C ALA A 148 -3.55 -6.90 -8.80
N LEU A 149 -4.16 -6.20 -9.76
CA LEU A 149 -3.64 -6.10 -11.13
C LEU A 149 -2.25 -5.41 -11.17
N TYR A 150 -2.10 -4.28 -10.46
CA TYR A 150 -0.81 -3.58 -10.41
C TYR A 150 0.26 -4.40 -9.66
N LEU A 151 -0.12 -5.13 -8.60
CA LEU A 151 0.80 -6.04 -7.92
C LEU A 151 1.29 -7.13 -8.85
N TYR A 152 0.42 -7.76 -9.64
CA TYR A 152 0.83 -8.78 -10.61
C TYR A 152 1.79 -8.20 -11.65
N ARG A 153 1.43 -7.06 -12.25
CA ARG A 153 2.28 -6.40 -13.27
C ARG A 153 3.64 -6.01 -12.70
N LEU A 154 3.69 -5.51 -11.47
CA LEU A 154 4.93 -5.23 -10.76
C LEU A 154 5.75 -6.52 -10.53
N SER A 155 5.09 -7.58 -10.05
CA SER A 155 5.71 -8.87 -9.75
C SER A 155 6.32 -9.51 -11.01
N MET A 156 5.64 -9.42 -12.15
CA MET A 156 6.15 -9.87 -13.45
C MET A 156 7.47 -9.21 -13.84
N ILE A 157 7.57 -7.88 -13.63
CA ILE A 157 8.79 -7.13 -13.99
C ILE A 157 9.95 -7.47 -13.04
N ILE A 158 9.67 -7.56 -11.74
CA ILE A 158 10.70 -7.74 -10.71
C ILE A 158 11.18 -9.20 -10.62
N LEU A 159 10.25 -10.16 -10.53
CA LEU A 159 10.57 -11.57 -10.32
C LEU A 159 10.97 -12.28 -11.61
N LYS A 160 10.48 -11.82 -12.78
CA LYS A 160 10.68 -12.47 -14.08
C LYS A 160 10.25 -13.93 -14.11
N ASP A 161 9.31 -14.31 -13.24
CA ASP A 161 8.72 -15.64 -13.14
C ASP A 161 7.18 -15.48 -13.07
N PRO A 162 6.44 -15.89 -14.13
CA PRO A 162 5.01 -15.67 -14.20
C PRO A 162 4.22 -16.46 -13.16
N GLU A 163 4.72 -17.62 -12.76
CA GLU A 163 4.04 -18.52 -11.87
C GLU A 163 4.21 -18.06 -10.41
N ILE A 164 5.42 -17.64 -10.02
CA ILE A 164 5.65 -17.02 -8.70
C ILE A 164 4.88 -15.70 -8.59
N ALA A 165 4.85 -14.88 -9.66
CA ALA A 165 4.11 -13.62 -9.70
C ALA A 165 2.59 -13.84 -9.56
N LEU A 166 2.05 -14.84 -10.25
CA LEU A 166 0.64 -15.22 -10.15
C LEU A 166 0.31 -15.65 -8.71
N ARG A 167 1.05 -16.62 -8.16
CA ARG A 167 0.84 -17.12 -6.80
C ARG A 167 0.95 -16.03 -5.74
N ALA A 168 1.92 -15.12 -5.85
CA ALA A 168 2.06 -13.98 -4.95
C ALA A 168 0.82 -13.07 -5.00
N THR A 169 0.30 -12.81 -6.20
CA THR A 169 -0.90 -11.97 -6.35
C THR A 169 -2.15 -12.66 -5.81
N ILE A 170 -2.27 -13.98 -5.99
CA ILE A 170 -3.38 -14.76 -5.42
C ILE A 170 -3.32 -14.75 -3.88
N LEU A 171 -2.13 -14.85 -3.27
CA LEU A 171 -1.98 -14.64 -1.82
C LEU A 171 -2.39 -13.25 -1.37
N PHE A 172 -2.15 -12.21 -2.19
CA PHE A 172 -2.68 -10.86 -1.92
C PHE A 172 -4.21 -10.81 -2.02
N CYS A 173 -4.83 -11.46 -3.00
CA CYS A 173 -6.29 -11.53 -3.12
C CYS A 173 -6.95 -12.14 -1.87
N PHE A 174 -6.31 -13.16 -1.27
CA PHE A 174 -6.77 -13.86 -0.07
C PHE A 174 -5.85 -13.59 1.12
N ASN A 175 -5.54 -12.32 1.35
CA ASN A 175 -4.64 -11.95 2.45
C ASN A 175 -5.39 -11.90 3.82
N PRO A 176 -4.68 -12.06 4.94
CA PRO A 176 -5.26 -12.02 6.29
C PRO A 176 -5.97 -10.71 6.66
N ALA A 177 -5.57 -9.57 6.08
CA ALA A 177 -6.21 -8.27 6.29
C ALA A 177 -7.42 -8.03 5.35
N SER A 178 -7.93 -9.06 4.67
CA SER A 178 -8.94 -8.92 3.61
C SER A 178 -10.20 -8.16 4.02
N ILE A 179 -10.61 -8.24 5.29
CA ILE A 179 -11.79 -7.51 5.80
C ILE A 179 -11.62 -5.99 5.70
N PHE A 180 -10.41 -5.47 5.95
CA PHE A 180 -10.09 -4.04 5.79
C PHE A 180 -9.99 -3.62 4.34
N TYR A 181 -9.69 -4.55 3.43
CA TYR A 181 -9.72 -4.30 1.99
C TYR A 181 -11.14 -4.38 1.38
N SER A 182 -12.12 -4.90 2.13
CA SER A 182 -13.52 -5.00 1.70
C SER A 182 -14.47 -4.03 2.39
N SER A 183 -14.07 -3.51 3.56
CA SER A 183 -14.83 -2.51 4.33
C SER A 183 -14.47 -1.08 3.92
N ILE A 184 -15.15 -0.08 4.48
CA ILE A 184 -14.94 1.35 4.17
C ILE A 184 -13.66 1.84 4.87
N TYR A 185 -12.53 1.41 4.35
CA TYR A 185 -11.20 1.58 4.93
C TYR A 185 -10.20 2.02 3.86
N SER A 186 -9.24 2.84 4.24
CA SER A 186 -8.24 3.45 3.35
C SER A 186 -7.28 2.45 2.69
N GLU A 187 -7.23 1.22 3.18
CA GLU A 187 -6.25 0.17 2.89
C GLU A 187 -6.23 -0.17 1.39
N SER A 188 -7.40 -0.31 0.76
CA SER A 188 -7.49 -0.61 -0.68
C SER A 188 -6.99 0.51 -1.56
N LEU A 189 -7.35 1.76 -1.26
CA LEU A 189 -6.85 2.92 -1.99
C LEU A 189 -5.34 3.07 -1.81
N TYR A 190 -4.86 2.90 -0.58
CA TYR A 190 -3.45 2.96 -0.27
C TYR A 190 -2.64 1.89 -1.03
N ALA A 191 -3.13 0.64 -1.06
CA ALA A 191 -2.47 -0.44 -1.79
C ALA A 191 -2.49 -0.20 -3.30
N LEU A 192 -3.62 0.23 -3.88
CA LEU A 192 -3.72 0.58 -5.29
C LEU A 192 -2.68 1.63 -5.67
N LEU A 193 -2.64 2.75 -4.96
CA LEU A 193 -1.77 3.88 -5.27
C LEU A 193 -0.30 3.53 -5.02
N SER A 194 0.01 2.77 -3.97
CA SER A 194 1.37 2.32 -3.70
C SER A 194 1.87 1.34 -4.77
N PHE A 195 1.06 0.35 -5.17
CA PHE A 195 1.45 -0.62 -6.20
C PHE A 195 1.52 0.02 -7.59
N ALA A 196 0.58 0.92 -7.93
CA ALA A 196 0.65 1.70 -9.16
C ALA A 196 1.91 2.59 -9.20
N GLY A 197 2.21 3.28 -8.09
CA GLY A 197 3.43 4.07 -7.96
C GLY A 197 4.70 3.23 -8.13
N LEU A 198 4.76 2.05 -7.51
CA LEU A 198 5.87 1.11 -7.68
C LEU A 198 5.98 0.59 -9.11
N TYR A 199 4.86 0.28 -9.75
CA TYR A 199 4.84 -0.15 -11.14
C TYR A 199 5.41 0.92 -12.08
N TYR A 200 4.97 2.17 -11.96
CA TYR A 200 5.49 3.27 -12.77
C TYR A 200 6.93 3.61 -12.42
N PHE A 201 7.32 3.51 -11.15
CA PHE A 201 8.70 3.69 -10.69
C PHE A 201 9.64 2.68 -11.36
N VAL A 202 9.26 1.39 -11.32
CA VAL A 202 10.04 0.34 -11.96
C VAL A 202 10.05 0.50 -13.48
N LYS A 203 9.02 1.08 -14.10
CA LYS A 203 9.03 1.40 -15.55
C LYS A 203 9.90 2.61 -15.93
N GLY A 204 10.49 3.32 -14.98
CA GLY A 204 11.26 4.56 -15.22
C GLY A 204 10.43 5.85 -15.18
N GLY A 205 9.11 5.76 -15.02
CA GLY A 205 8.18 6.89 -14.95
C GLY A 205 8.19 7.61 -13.60
N ASN A 206 9.35 8.14 -13.18
CA ASN A 206 9.57 8.68 -11.84
C ASN A 206 8.62 9.81 -11.42
N ASN A 207 8.22 10.67 -12.36
CA ASN A 207 7.27 11.76 -12.06
C ASN A 207 5.87 11.21 -11.78
N LEU A 208 5.41 10.26 -12.60
CA LEU A 208 4.13 9.58 -12.41
C LEU A 208 4.15 8.74 -11.14
N ALA A 209 5.25 8.05 -10.86
CA ALA A 209 5.44 7.33 -9.60
C ALA A 209 5.33 8.26 -8.39
N SER A 210 5.96 9.44 -8.44
CA SER A 210 5.89 10.44 -7.37
C SER A 210 4.45 10.93 -7.14
N LEU A 211 3.65 11.09 -8.20
CA LEU A 211 2.22 11.39 -8.10
C LEU A 211 1.44 10.30 -7.38
N PHE A 212 1.60 9.05 -7.78
CA PHE A 212 0.93 7.93 -7.12
C PHE A 212 1.39 7.74 -5.67
N PHE A 213 2.67 7.96 -5.37
CA PHE A 213 3.17 7.93 -3.99
C PHE A 213 2.62 9.09 -3.15
N ALA A 214 2.56 10.31 -3.69
CA ALA A 214 1.93 11.44 -3.00
C ALA A 214 0.45 11.16 -2.70
N LEU A 215 -0.30 10.64 -3.68
CA LEU A 215 -1.72 10.26 -3.50
C LEU A 215 -1.86 9.11 -2.48
N SER A 216 -0.93 8.15 -2.44
CA SER A 216 -0.92 7.11 -1.40
C SER A 216 -0.79 7.73 0.00
N GLY A 217 -0.02 8.81 0.12
CA GLY A 217 0.11 9.64 1.31
C GLY A 217 -1.19 10.34 1.72
N CYS A 218 -2.07 10.66 0.76
CA CYS A 218 -3.42 11.19 1.04
C CYS A 218 -4.40 10.11 1.50
N ALA A 219 -4.15 8.83 1.21
CA ALA A 219 -4.96 7.72 1.70
C ALA A 219 -4.56 7.36 3.14
N ARG A 220 -3.24 7.28 3.40
CA ARG A 220 -2.65 6.94 4.69
C ARG A 220 -1.33 7.67 4.86
N SER A 221 -1.05 8.12 6.09
CA SER A 221 0.21 8.79 6.45
C SER A 221 1.44 7.96 6.05
N ASN A 222 1.33 6.63 6.12
CA ASN A 222 2.37 5.67 5.73
C ASN A 222 2.85 5.82 4.28
N GLY A 223 2.06 6.41 3.38
CA GLY A 223 2.46 6.64 1.99
C GLY A 223 3.69 7.53 1.84
N VAL A 224 4.02 8.35 2.85
CA VAL A 224 5.27 9.13 2.84
C VAL A 224 6.51 8.24 2.83
N LEU A 225 6.43 7.02 3.35
CA LEU A 225 7.54 6.06 3.35
C LEU A 225 7.93 5.61 1.94
N ASN A 226 7.01 5.70 0.97
CA ASN A 226 7.30 5.40 -0.43
C ASN A 226 8.34 6.35 -1.05
N ALA A 227 8.60 7.52 -0.45
CA ALA A 227 9.73 8.38 -0.83
C ALA A 227 11.08 7.65 -0.70
N GLY A 228 11.18 6.64 0.18
CA GLY A 228 12.37 5.80 0.34
C GLY A 228 12.81 5.12 -0.95
N TYR A 229 11.89 4.73 -1.83
CA TYR A 229 12.24 4.15 -3.14
C TYR A 229 12.92 5.17 -4.06
N LEU A 230 12.41 6.41 -4.09
CA LEU A 230 12.99 7.50 -4.86
C LEU A 230 14.37 7.88 -4.31
N CYS A 231 14.49 8.02 -2.99
CA CYS A 231 15.77 8.27 -2.31
C CYS A 231 16.79 7.19 -2.64
N PHE A 232 16.40 5.91 -2.58
CA PHE A 232 17.28 4.79 -2.90
C PHE A 232 17.78 4.85 -4.35
N GLN A 233 16.90 5.10 -5.31
CA GLN A 233 17.30 5.24 -6.71
C GLN A 233 18.19 6.47 -6.94
N THR A 234 17.83 7.63 -6.36
CA THR A 234 18.63 8.85 -6.44
C THR A 234 20.02 8.64 -5.88
N MET A 235 20.15 7.96 -4.74
CA MET A 235 21.42 7.62 -4.12
C MET A 235 22.32 6.81 -5.08
N HIS A 236 21.78 5.78 -5.73
CA HIS A 236 22.52 4.97 -6.71
C HIS A 236 22.91 5.75 -7.96
N ARG A 237 22.00 6.56 -8.51
CA ARG A 237 22.28 7.38 -9.70
C ARG A 237 23.30 8.47 -9.41
N ALA A 238 23.20 9.15 -8.27
CA ALA A 238 24.15 10.16 -7.85
C ALA A 238 25.54 9.54 -7.63
N TYR A 239 25.62 8.37 -6.99
CA TYR A 239 26.88 7.65 -6.82
C TYR A 239 27.53 7.30 -8.17
N ASN A 240 26.76 6.77 -9.12
CA ASN A 240 27.28 6.44 -10.45
C ASN A 240 27.73 7.70 -11.22
N ALA A 241 26.95 8.78 -11.16
CA ALA A 241 27.32 10.06 -11.79
C ALA A 241 28.59 10.67 -11.19
N MET A 242 28.75 10.63 -9.85
CA MET A 242 29.92 11.15 -9.15
C MET A 242 31.16 10.29 -9.38
N PHE A 243 31.09 9.00 -9.07
CA PHE A 243 32.29 8.16 -8.94
C PHE A 243 32.64 7.40 -10.23
N GLN A 244 31.64 6.97 -11.02
CA GLN A 244 31.90 6.23 -12.25
C GLN A 244 32.05 7.17 -13.45
N GLN A 245 31.17 8.15 -13.59
CA GLN A 245 31.18 9.09 -14.73
C GLN A 245 32.01 10.36 -14.48
N LYS A 246 32.38 10.65 -13.22
CA LYS A 246 33.09 11.87 -12.81
C LYS A 246 32.38 13.17 -13.24
N ARG A 247 31.04 13.16 -13.31
CA ARG A 247 30.20 14.30 -13.73
C ARG A 247 29.46 14.88 -12.53
N THR A 248 30.09 15.82 -11.84
CA THR A 248 29.54 16.47 -10.64
C THR A 248 28.24 17.23 -10.90
N ALA A 249 28.13 17.94 -12.02
CA ALA A 249 26.90 18.65 -12.40
C ALA A 249 25.70 17.71 -12.60
N LEU A 250 25.93 16.55 -13.23
CA LEU A 250 24.90 15.52 -13.42
C LEU A 250 24.47 14.91 -12.08
N ALA A 251 25.44 14.64 -11.20
CA ALA A 251 25.15 14.15 -9.86
C ALA A 251 24.33 15.16 -9.04
N LEU A 252 24.70 16.43 -9.06
CA LEU A 252 23.96 17.50 -8.39
C LEU A 252 22.53 17.61 -8.95
N GLY A 253 22.38 17.62 -10.27
CA GLY A 253 21.06 17.62 -10.92
C GLY A 253 20.20 16.41 -10.53
N THR A 254 20.82 15.23 -10.40
CA THR A 254 20.16 14.00 -9.95
C THR A 254 19.69 14.10 -8.50
N VAL A 255 20.53 14.64 -7.61
CA VAL A 255 20.18 14.86 -6.19
C VAL A 255 19.05 15.87 -6.07
N ILE A 256 19.12 17.01 -6.76
CA ILE A 256 18.05 18.03 -6.76
C ILE A 256 16.74 17.44 -7.28
N ALA A 257 16.76 16.73 -8.41
CA ALA A 257 15.55 16.10 -8.96
C ALA A 257 14.97 15.04 -8.01
N GLY A 258 15.83 14.25 -7.35
CA GLY A 258 15.41 13.29 -6.33
C GLY A 258 14.79 13.94 -5.09
N ALA A 259 15.40 15.04 -4.62
CA ALA A 259 14.91 15.82 -3.49
C ALA A 259 13.55 16.43 -3.80
N LEU A 260 13.38 17.07 -4.97
CA LEU A 260 12.09 17.65 -5.40
C LEU A 260 10.98 16.60 -5.48
N ARG A 261 11.27 15.43 -6.06
CA ARG A 261 10.31 14.31 -6.11
C ARG A 261 9.95 13.79 -4.72
N SER A 262 10.93 13.70 -3.83
CA SER A 262 10.70 13.26 -2.44
C SER A 262 9.85 14.28 -1.67
N VAL A 263 10.18 15.57 -1.78
CA VAL A 263 9.37 16.67 -1.20
C VAL A 263 7.94 16.62 -1.72
N PHE A 264 7.76 16.36 -3.02
CA PHE A 264 6.43 16.22 -3.61
C PHE A 264 5.62 15.06 -3.00
N VAL A 265 6.26 13.94 -2.63
CA VAL A 265 5.60 12.84 -1.91
C VAL A 265 5.15 13.26 -0.51
N PHE A 266 5.93 14.08 0.19
CA PHE A 266 5.57 14.61 1.52
C PHE A 266 4.54 15.74 1.48
N ALA A 267 4.41 16.45 0.36
CA ALA A 267 3.62 17.67 0.26
C ALA A 267 2.15 17.50 0.70
N PRO A 268 1.42 16.44 0.33
CA PRO A 268 0.03 16.30 0.76
C PRO A 268 -0.11 16.05 2.27
N PHE A 269 0.82 15.31 2.88
CA PHE A 269 0.81 15.10 4.32
C PHE A 269 1.04 16.42 5.07
N VAL A 270 2.02 17.21 4.64
CA VAL A 270 2.32 18.54 5.20
C VAL A 270 1.14 19.49 5.01
N ALA A 271 0.55 19.52 3.81
CA ALA A 271 -0.64 20.32 3.54
C ALA A 271 -1.81 19.94 4.45
N PHE A 272 -2.00 18.65 4.71
CA PHE A 272 -3.04 18.17 5.62
C PHE A 272 -2.77 18.54 7.09
N GLN A 273 -1.51 18.53 7.53
CA GLN A 273 -1.14 19.06 8.86
C GLN A 273 -1.43 20.55 8.97
N ALA A 274 -1.09 21.33 7.93
CA ALA A 274 -1.35 22.77 7.88
C ALA A 274 -2.86 23.08 7.85
N TYR A 275 -3.64 22.29 7.12
CA TYR A 275 -5.11 22.38 7.11
C TYR A 275 -5.70 22.14 8.51
N GLY A 276 -5.22 21.11 9.22
CA GLY A 276 -5.64 20.87 10.60
C GLY A 276 -5.26 22.00 11.56
N TYR A 277 -4.05 22.56 11.44
CA TYR A 277 -3.65 23.74 12.20
C TYR A 277 -4.53 24.95 11.91
N TYR A 278 -4.85 25.20 10.63
CA TYR A 278 -5.72 26.30 10.23
C TYR A 278 -7.11 26.18 10.86
N ASN A 279 -7.71 24.99 10.84
CA ASN A 279 -9.07 24.78 11.36
C ASN A 279 -9.14 24.74 12.88
N MET A 280 -8.11 24.22 13.55
CA MET A 280 -8.16 23.95 15.00
C MET A 280 -7.45 25.02 15.83
N CYS A 281 -6.42 25.68 15.30
CA CYS A 281 -5.58 26.60 16.07
C CYS A 281 -5.77 28.08 15.68
N LYS A 282 -6.03 28.39 14.40
CA LYS A 282 -6.09 29.78 13.92
C LYS A 282 -7.31 30.50 14.51
N GLY A 283 -7.11 31.72 15.02
CA GLY A 283 -8.18 32.57 15.55
C GLY A 283 -8.65 32.24 16.97
N ARG A 284 -7.98 31.30 17.67
CA ARG A 284 -8.24 30.99 19.07
C ARG A 284 -7.32 31.76 20.01
N LEU A 285 -7.79 32.00 21.23
CA LEU A 285 -7.01 32.64 22.30
C LEU A 285 -5.88 31.71 22.79
N PRO A 286 -4.72 32.26 23.24
CA PRO A 286 -3.60 31.48 23.77
C PRO A 286 -3.96 30.44 24.83
N ASP A 287 -4.95 30.74 25.68
CA ASP A 287 -5.36 29.85 26.77
C ASP A 287 -6.22 28.66 26.28
N GLU A 288 -6.89 28.80 25.13
CA GLU A 288 -7.71 27.75 24.52
C GLU A 288 -6.92 26.85 23.55
N LEU A 289 -5.71 27.29 23.17
CA LEU A 289 -4.85 26.58 22.23
C LEU A 289 -4.34 25.26 22.82
N ARG A 290 -4.55 24.18 22.05
CA ARG A 290 -4.06 22.84 22.38
C ARG A 290 -2.53 22.81 22.45
N PRO A 291 -1.92 21.91 23.25
CA PRO A 291 -0.46 21.86 23.42
C PRO A 291 0.33 21.71 22.11
N TRP A 292 -0.20 20.94 21.16
CA TRP A 292 0.46 20.75 19.87
C TRP A 292 0.41 21.99 18.96
N CYS A 293 -0.57 22.87 19.11
CA CYS A 293 -0.59 24.15 18.40
C CYS A 293 0.56 25.07 18.86
N LYS A 294 0.97 24.96 20.14
CA LYS A 294 2.04 25.76 20.75
C LYS A 294 3.44 25.18 20.51
N ALA A 295 3.54 23.97 19.97
CA ALA A 295 4.81 23.31 19.74
C ALA A 295 5.62 24.01 18.62
N ARG A 296 6.96 23.92 18.69
CA ARG A 296 7.87 24.48 17.67
C ARG A 296 7.52 24.03 16.25
N VAL A 297 7.09 22.78 16.11
CA VAL A 297 6.52 22.24 14.87
C VAL A 297 5.14 21.68 15.23
N PRO A 298 4.04 22.34 14.83
CA PRO A 298 2.70 21.92 15.20
C PRO A 298 2.25 20.70 14.40
N LEU A 299 2.60 19.50 14.87
CA LEU A 299 2.28 18.22 14.22
C LEU A 299 1.04 17.59 14.85
N LEU A 300 -0.13 17.91 14.28
CA LEU A 300 -1.43 17.38 14.69
C LEU A 300 -1.45 15.84 14.70
N TYR A 301 -1.00 15.20 13.62
CA TYR A 301 -1.04 13.75 13.48
C TYR A 301 -0.23 13.04 14.57
N ASN A 302 0.96 13.53 14.91
CA ASN A 302 1.79 12.95 15.97
C ASN A 302 1.16 13.14 17.36
N TYR A 303 0.58 14.32 17.61
CA TYR A 303 -0.17 14.56 18.84
C TYR A 303 -1.33 13.58 18.96
N ILE A 304 -2.10 13.40 17.90
CA ILE A 304 -3.22 12.49 17.86
C ILE A 304 -2.79 11.05 18.16
N GLN A 305 -1.77 10.55 17.45
CA GLN A 305 -1.25 9.19 17.64
C GLN A 305 -0.79 8.93 19.07
N SER A 306 -0.12 9.90 19.70
CA SER A 306 0.40 9.76 21.06
C SER A 306 -0.64 10.00 22.16
N HIS A 307 -1.50 11.01 22.01
CA HIS A 307 -2.46 11.44 23.03
C HIS A 307 -3.72 10.56 23.07
N TYR A 308 -4.34 10.30 21.91
CA TYR A 308 -5.58 9.53 21.84
C TYR A 308 -5.35 8.03 21.73
N TRP A 309 -4.29 7.64 21.03
CA TRP A 309 -4.01 6.23 20.75
C TRP A 309 -2.82 5.66 21.54
N GLY A 310 -2.02 6.48 22.23
CA GLY A 310 -0.90 5.97 23.04
C GLY A 310 0.26 5.39 22.22
N VAL A 311 0.34 5.68 20.92
CA VAL A 311 1.40 5.21 20.03
C VAL A 311 2.75 5.83 20.42
N GLY A 312 3.81 5.03 20.33
CA GLY A 312 5.17 5.48 20.61
C GLY A 312 6.13 4.31 20.81
N PHE A 313 7.43 4.61 20.76
CA PHE A 313 8.48 3.61 20.90
C PHE A 313 8.34 2.80 22.19
N LEU A 314 8.20 1.48 22.04
CA LEU A 314 8.01 0.46 23.08
C LEU A 314 6.80 0.65 24.02
N LYS A 315 5.94 1.64 23.80
CA LYS A 315 4.79 1.91 24.68
C LYS A 315 3.78 0.75 24.75
N TYR A 316 3.72 -0.04 23.68
CA TYR A 316 2.78 -1.17 23.56
C TYR A 316 3.29 -2.48 24.20
N PHE A 317 4.55 -2.53 24.66
CA PHE A 317 5.16 -3.72 25.27
C PHE A 317 4.70 -3.88 26.72
N GLN A 318 3.46 -4.31 26.89
CA GLN A 318 2.84 -4.61 28.18
C GLN A 318 2.38 -6.07 28.19
N LEU A 319 2.50 -6.76 29.33
CA LEU A 319 2.10 -8.18 29.44
C LEU A 319 0.64 -8.42 29.02
N LYS A 320 -0.25 -7.47 29.32
CA LYS A 320 -1.67 -7.52 28.92
C LYS A 320 -1.89 -7.54 27.41
N GLN A 321 -0.91 -7.09 26.62
CA GLN A 321 -0.98 -7.05 25.15
C GLN A 321 -0.43 -8.32 24.48
N LEU A 322 0.03 -9.30 25.25
CA LEU A 322 0.58 -10.56 24.71
C LEU A 322 -0.34 -11.24 23.67
N PRO A 323 -1.68 -11.29 23.85
CA PRO A 323 -2.58 -11.83 22.82
C PRO A 323 -2.48 -11.09 21.47
N ASN A 324 -2.29 -9.76 21.49
CA ASN A 324 -2.15 -8.96 20.27
C ASN A 324 -0.81 -9.22 19.57
N PHE A 325 0.26 -9.49 20.32
CA PHE A 325 1.53 -9.96 19.73
C PHE A 325 1.38 -11.33 19.08
N LEU A 326 0.61 -12.25 19.68
CA LEU A 326 0.33 -13.56 19.07
C LEU A 326 -0.47 -13.42 17.77
N LEU A 327 -1.47 -12.53 17.74
CA LEU A 327 -2.23 -12.22 16.52
C LEU A 327 -1.34 -11.62 15.41
N ALA A 328 -0.41 -10.75 15.76
CA ALA A 328 0.51 -10.15 14.79
C ALA A 328 1.68 -11.08 14.39
N SER A 329 1.93 -12.14 15.15
CA SER A 329 3.11 -12.99 14.99
C SER A 329 3.26 -13.61 13.59
N PRO A 330 2.20 -14.07 12.87
CA PRO A 330 2.41 -14.75 11.59
C PRO A 330 2.92 -13.79 10.51
N VAL A 331 2.32 -12.59 10.38
CA VAL A 331 2.76 -11.59 9.40
C VAL A 331 4.15 -11.05 9.71
N LEU A 332 4.46 -10.80 11.00
CA LEU A 332 5.77 -10.32 11.43
C LEU A 332 6.84 -11.38 11.20
N SER A 333 6.51 -12.65 11.41
CA SER A 333 7.41 -13.77 11.11
C SER A 333 7.69 -13.85 9.62
N VAL A 334 6.67 -13.81 8.75
CA VAL A 334 6.88 -13.81 7.28
C VAL A 334 7.74 -12.63 6.85
N ALA A 335 7.51 -11.44 7.41
CA ALA A 335 8.32 -10.25 7.11
C ALA A 335 9.78 -10.41 7.55
N LEU A 336 10.00 -10.88 8.79
CA LEU A 336 11.34 -11.11 9.33
C LEU A 336 12.08 -12.19 8.54
N TYR A 337 11.44 -13.33 8.25
CA TYR A 337 12.04 -14.40 7.45
C TYR A 337 12.36 -13.93 6.03
N SER A 338 11.48 -13.15 5.39
CA SER A 338 11.71 -12.54 4.08
C SER A 338 13.02 -11.72 4.08
N VAL A 339 13.18 -10.84 5.07
CA VAL A 339 14.38 -10.00 5.24
C VAL A 339 15.63 -10.83 5.53
N VAL A 340 15.58 -11.69 6.55
CA VAL A 340 16.73 -12.50 6.99
C VAL A 340 17.18 -13.45 5.88
N TYR A 341 16.24 -14.06 5.15
CA TYR A 341 16.55 -15.00 4.09
C TYR A 341 17.19 -14.30 2.88
N TYR A 342 16.71 -13.11 2.51
CA TYR A 342 17.36 -12.30 1.48
C TYR A 342 18.78 -11.89 1.91
N ALA A 343 18.93 -11.39 3.15
CA ALA A 343 20.22 -10.97 3.70
C ALA A 343 21.25 -12.11 3.76
N LYS A 344 20.83 -13.32 4.17
CA LYS A 344 21.71 -14.52 4.16
C LYS A 344 22.07 -14.98 2.75
N SER A 345 21.14 -14.82 1.80
CA SER A 345 21.35 -15.27 0.41
C SER A 345 22.23 -14.32 -0.41
N ARG A 346 22.23 -13.02 -0.05
CA ARG A 346 22.95 -11.94 -0.73
C ARG A 346 23.55 -10.95 0.28
N PRO A 347 24.49 -11.36 1.16
CA PRO A 347 24.98 -10.52 2.26
C PRO A 347 25.68 -9.27 1.76
N GLU A 348 26.54 -9.40 0.74
CA GLU A 348 27.28 -8.26 0.19
C GLU A 348 26.34 -7.20 -0.41
N ASN A 349 25.32 -7.62 -1.16
CA ASN A 349 24.35 -6.68 -1.73
C ASN A 349 23.47 -6.06 -0.64
N PHE A 350 23.08 -6.83 0.38
CA PHE A 350 22.23 -6.33 1.46
C PHE A 350 22.96 -5.28 2.31
N PHE A 351 24.15 -5.59 2.83
CA PHE A 351 24.91 -4.70 3.70
C PHE A 351 25.54 -3.52 2.97
N SER A 352 25.86 -3.67 1.67
CA SER A 352 26.29 -2.55 0.83
C SER A 352 25.14 -1.73 0.25
N LEU A 353 23.88 -1.98 0.65
CA LEU A 353 22.71 -1.31 0.08
C LEU A 353 22.65 -1.37 -1.47
N GLY A 354 23.17 -2.44 -2.05
CA GLY A 354 23.24 -2.70 -3.48
C GLY A 354 24.41 -2.01 -4.20
N PHE A 355 25.33 -1.33 -3.50
CA PHE A 355 26.47 -0.67 -4.14
C PHE A 355 27.46 -1.66 -4.74
N ARG A 356 27.64 -2.83 -4.12
CA ARG A 356 28.51 -3.91 -4.63
C ARG A 356 27.87 -4.84 -5.65
N THR A 357 26.60 -4.61 -6.03
CA THR A 357 25.94 -5.39 -7.09
C THR A 357 26.71 -5.25 -8.41
N SER A 358 26.90 -6.36 -9.15
CA SER A 358 27.63 -6.36 -10.42
C SER A 358 27.01 -5.37 -11.43
N ILE A 359 27.83 -4.80 -12.31
CA ILE A 359 27.38 -3.84 -13.33
C ILE A 359 26.35 -4.49 -14.27
N GLU A 360 26.50 -5.78 -14.57
CA GLU A 360 25.55 -6.55 -15.38
C GLU A 360 24.19 -6.70 -14.70
N GLU A 361 24.14 -7.02 -13.41
CA GLU A 361 22.90 -7.07 -12.62
C GLU A 361 22.28 -5.68 -12.42
N LYS A 362 23.09 -4.63 -12.24
CA LYS A 362 22.62 -3.23 -12.18
C LYS A 362 22.04 -2.77 -13.51
N SER A 363 22.69 -3.10 -14.63
CA SER A 363 22.23 -2.77 -16.00
C SER A 363 20.94 -3.49 -16.39
N SER A 364 20.74 -4.69 -15.84
CA SER A 364 19.50 -5.46 -15.93
C SER A 364 18.45 -5.03 -14.89
N GLY A 365 18.88 -4.25 -13.89
CA GLY A 365 18.11 -3.85 -12.73
C GLY A 365 17.41 -2.52 -12.95
N VAL A 366 16.17 -2.59 -13.43
CA VAL A 366 15.34 -1.43 -13.80
C VAL A 366 15.21 -0.40 -12.66
N VAL A 367 15.30 -0.85 -11.40
CA VAL A 367 15.21 0.01 -10.20
C VAL A 367 16.43 0.92 -10.02
N PHE A 368 17.63 0.44 -10.37
CA PHE A 368 18.89 1.16 -10.10
C PHE A 368 19.20 2.23 -11.13
N LEU A 369 18.79 2.06 -12.40
CA LEU A 369 19.35 2.82 -13.52
C LEU A 369 18.35 3.43 -14.53
N SER A 370 17.04 3.19 -14.45
CA SER A 370 16.15 3.56 -15.58
C SER A 370 15.87 5.06 -15.74
N ASP A 371 16.68 5.73 -16.55
CA ASP A 371 16.18 6.33 -17.81
C ASP A 371 17.30 6.65 -18.84
N ASP A 372 18.55 6.84 -18.42
CA ASP A 372 19.60 7.30 -19.36
C ASP A 372 20.31 6.17 -20.14
N PHE A 373 20.38 4.95 -19.60
CA PHE A 373 21.10 3.85 -20.26
C PHE A 373 20.32 3.20 -21.40
N TYR A 374 18.98 3.20 -21.36
CA TYR A 374 18.16 2.70 -22.48
C TYR A 374 18.25 3.60 -23.71
N ARG A 375 18.35 4.93 -23.52
CA ARG A 375 18.60 5.89 -24.59
C ARG A 375 20.03 5.76 -25.14
N SER A 376 21.03 5.59 -24.26
CA SER A 376 22.43 5.41 -24.67
C SER A 376 22.70 4.08 -25.39
N LYS A 377 22.10 2.95 -24.95
CA LYS A 377 22.19 1.66 -25.68
C LYS A 377 21.53 1.72 -27.06
N LYS A 378 20.42 2.46 -27.20
CA LYS A 378 19.76 2.65 -28.51
C LYS A 378 20.58 3.53 -29.45
N ALA A 379 21.32 4.50 -28.92
CA ALA A 379 22.27 5.31 -29.69
C ALA A 379 23.53 4.50 -30.09
N GLY A 380 24.13 3.75 -29.16
CA GLY A 380 25.34 2.96 -29.43
C GLY A 380 25.13 1.74 -30.34
N ASN A 381 23.95 1.10 -30.30
CA ASN A 381 23.63 0.02 -31.24
C ASN A 381 23.37 0.50 -32.67
N VAL A 382 22.99 1.78 -32.87
CA VAL A 382 22.81 2.38 -34.21
C VAL A 382 24.15 2.79 -34.83
N GLU A 383 25.15 3.16 -34.02
CA GLU A 383 26.51 3.40 -34.49
C GLU A 383 27.26 2.09 -34.80
N ASN A 384 27.15 1.06 -33.96
CA ASN A 384 27.84 -0.22 -34.20
C ASN A 384 27.26 -1.03 -35.37
N SER A 385 25.99 -0.84 -35.75
CA SER A 385 25.43 -1.49 -36.95
C SER A 385 26.04 -0.98 -38.27
N ASN A 386 26.68 0.19 -38.26
CA ASN A 386 27.28 0.78 -39.45
C ASN A 386 28.79 0.47 -39.60
N LEU A 387 29.47 0.05 -38.53
CA LEU A 387 30.89 -0.33 -38.55
C LEU A 387 31.13 -1.83 -38.76
N THR A 388 30.11 -2.68 -38.57
CA THR A 388 30.25 -4.15 -38.63
C THR A 388 29.87 -4.79 -39.97
N LYS A 389 29.80 -4.01 -41.07
CA LYS A 389 29.59 -4.50 -42.44
C LYS A 389 30.85 -4.51 -43.32
N ARG A 390 32.03 -4.21 -42.77
CA ARG A 390 33.27 -4.07 -43.56
C ARG A 390 34.49 -4.70 -42.91
N LYS A 391 34.45 -6.02 -42.65
CA LYS A 391 35.62 -6.93 -42.62
C LYS A 391 35.18 -8.36 -42.28
N LYS A 392 35.05 -9.20 -43.31
CA LYS A 392 34.96 -10.67 -43.23
C LYS A 392 35.98 -11.22 -44.22
N VAL A 393 37.17 -11.60 -43.72
CA VAL A 393 38.17 -12.60 -44.16
C VAL A 393 39.21 -12.54 -43.00
N THR A 394 39.51 -13.57 -42.21
CA THR A 394 40.24 -14.82 -42.51
C THR A 394 40.13 -15.77 -41.31
N GLU A 395 40.24 -17.08 -41.56
CA GLU A 395 40.29 -18.21 -40.61
C GLU A 395 41.46 -18.16 -39.61
N GLY A 396 41.30 -18.83 -38.46
CA GLY A 396 42.39 -19.15 -37.52
C GLY A 396 41.91 -19.62 -36.14
N ALA A 397 42.46 -20.73 -35.67
CA ALA A 397 42.00 -21.57 -34.55
C ALA A 397 42.45 -21.14 -33.13
N VAL A 398 41.89 -21.86 -32.14
CA VAL A 398 42.35 -22.13 -30.75
C VAL A 398 41.90 -21.17 -29.64
N GLY A 399 41.23 -21.75 -28.62
CA GLY A 399 41.25 -21.26 -27.23
C GLY A 399 39.89 -21.13 -26.56
N GLU A 400 39.27 -22.23 -26.13
CA GLU A 400 38.16 -22.19 -25.16
C GLU A 400 38.70 -21.70 -23.80
N VAL A 401 38.57 -20.40 -23.56
CA VAL A 401 38.64 -19.81 -22.22
C VAL A 401 37.24 -19.87 -21.64
N HIS A 402 37.00 -20.85 -20.77
CA HIS A 402 35.83 -20.88 -19.91
C HIS A 402 35.88 -19.67 -18.95
N MET A 403 35.34 -18.53 -19.37
CA MET A 403 34.95 -17.47 -18.46
C MET A 403 33.63 -17.87 -17.80
N ALA A 404 33.68 -18.16 -16.50
CA ALA A 404 32.49 -18.37 -15.68
C ALA A 404 31.62 -17.11 -15.71
N GLU A 405 30.48 -17.18 -16.39
CA GLU A 405 29.43 -16.15 -16.33
C GLU A 405 28.99 -15.97 -14.86
N PRO A 406 28.96 -14.74 -14.31
CA PRO A 406 28.37 -14.51 -13.01
C PRO A 406 26.86 -14.75 -13.10
N ALA A 407 26.43 -15.90 -12.59
CA ALA A 407 25.05 -16.37 -12.63
C ALA A 407 24.07 -15.32 -12.08
N THR A 408 23.35 -14.65 -12.97
CA THR A 408 22.21 -13.79 -12.62
C THR A 408 21.15 -14.68 -11.96
N ARG A 409 20.97 -14.60 -10.64
CA ARG A 409 19.97 -15.42 -9.93
C ARG A 409 18.56 -14.87 -10.19
N PRO A 410 17.68 -15.57 -10.91
CA PRO A 410 16.33 -15.09 -11.21
C PRO A 410 15.39 -15.18 -9.99
N GLY A 411 14.23 -14.54 -10.06
CA GLY A 411 13.21 -14.60 -9.00
C GLY A 411 13.48 -13.70 -7.80
N TYR A 412 13.13 -14.20 -6.61
CA TYR A 412 13.18 -13.45 -5.35
C TYR A 412 14.60 -13.00 -4.94
N PHE A 413 15.65 -13.65 -5.43
CA PHE A 413 17.05 -13.30 -5.13
C PHE A 413 17.68 -12.30 -6.09
N SER A 414 16.88 -11.75 -7.00
CA SER A 414 17.32 -10.67 -7.88
C SER A 414 17.75 -9.46 -7.05
N ALA A 415 18.79 -8.76 -7.50
CA ALA A 415 19.21 -7.50 -6.90
C ALA A 415 18.08 -6.44 -6.96
N CYS A 416 17.14 -6.56 -7.90
CA CYS A 416 15.97 -5.67 -8.02
C CYS A 416 15.02 -5.74 -6.82
N VAL A 417 15.05 -6.83 -6.06
CA VAL A 417 14.16 -7.06 -4.91
C VAL A 417 14.67 -6.32 -3.65
N LEU A 418 15.96 -6.00 -3.58
CA LEU A 418 16.61 -5.35 -2.43
C LEU A 418 15.87 -4.11 -1.90
N PRO A 419 15.52 -3.08 -2.70
CA PRO A 419 14.86 -1.89 -2.17
C PRO A 419 13.50 -2.19 -1.53
N PHE A 420 12.78 -3.19 -2.03
CA PHE A 420 11.52 -3.63 -1.44
C PHE A 420 11.74 -4.35 -0.11
N VAL A 421 12.79 -5.17 0.00
CA VAL A 421 13.16 -5.86 1.25
C VAL A 421 13.63 -4.87 2.31
N LEU A 422 14.42 -3.86 1.95
CA LEU A 422 14.84 -2.80 2.87
C LEU A 422 13.63 -2.00 3.38
N HIS A 423 12.69 -1.67 2.48
CA HIS A 423 11.46 -1.00 2.88
C HIS A 423 10.59 -1.89 3.79
N LEU A 424 10.46 -3.18 3.48
CA LEU A 424 9.78 -4.15 4.35
C LEU A 424 10.44 -4.23 5.73
N ALA A 425 11.78 -4.25 5.81
CA ALA A 425 12.51 -4.27 7.08
C ALA A 425 12.20 -3.02 7.93
N PHE A 426 12.21 -1.85 7.31
CA PHE A 426 11.85 -0.59 7.97
C PHE A 426 10.40 -0.58 8.46
N MET A 427 9.46 -1.02 7.62
CA MET A 427 8.05 -1.14 7.98
C MET A 427 7.86 -2.15 9.12
N ALA A 428 8.42 -3.35 9.03
CA ALA A 428 8.30 -4.37 10.06
C ALA A 428 8.87 -3.90 11.41
N ALA A 429 10.03 -3.22 11.40
CA ALA A 429 10.60 -2.62 12.60
C ALA A 429 9.67 -1.55 13.20
N THR A 430 9.10 -0.68 12.37
CA THR A 430 8.14 0.34 12.83
C THR A 430 6.87 -0.30 13.42
N ALA A 431 6.35 -1.33 12.76
CA ALA A 431 5.18 -2.08 13.21
C ALA A 431 5.40 -2.75 14.57
N PHE A 432 6.60 -3.28 14.80
CA PHE A 432 6.95 -4.01 16.01
C PHE A 432 7.32 -3.09 17.17
N PHE A 433 8.11 -2.05 16.93
CA PHE A 433 8.68 -1.22 18.00
C PHE A 433 7.88 0.06 18.31
N VAL A 434 7.10 0.59 17.37
CA VAL A 434 6.48 1.92 17.51
C VAL A 434 4.96 1.86 17.49
N MET A 435 4.38 1.06 16.61
CA MET A 435 2.93 0.96 16.42
C MET A 435 2.29 0.00 17.43
N HIS A 436 0.95 0.04 17.50
CA HIS A 436 0.19 -1.04 18.11
C HIS A 436 0.31 -2.29 17.25
N VAL A 437 0.87 -3.36 17.81
CA VAL A 437 1.28 -4.53 17.04
C VAL A 437 0.11 -5.23 16.33
N GLN A 438 -1.12 -5.12 16.87
CA GLN A 438 -2.34 -5.65 16.25
C GLN A 438 -2.54 -5.13 14.81
N VAL A 439 -2.17 -3.88 14.55
CA VAL A 439 -2.30 -3.21 13.24
C VAL A 439 -1.23 -3.69 12.24
N ALA A 440 -0.23 -4.48 12.67
CA ALA A 440 0.85 -4.93 11.80
C ALA A 440 0.36 -5.71 10.57
N THR A 441 -0.69 -6.53 10.72
CA THR A 441 -1.25 -7.32 9.62
C THR A 441 -1.77 -6.46 8.48
N ARG A 442 -2.57 -5.44 8.78
CA ARG A 442 -3.06 -4.47 7.77
C ARG A 442 -1.99 -3.49 7.30
N PHE A 443 -0.97 -3.23 8.11
CA PHE A 443 0.12 -2.33 7.75
C PHE A 443 1.10 -2.98 6.76
N LEU A 444 1.45 -4.25 6.96
CA LEU A 444 2.40 -4.99 6.11
C LEU A 444 1.75 -5.65 4.89
N SER A 445 0.41 -5.74 4.83
CA SER A 445 -0.31 -6.33 3.69
C SER A 445 -0.17 -5.54 2.38
N SER A 446 0.31 -4.29 2.42
CA SER A 446 0.64 -3.52 1.22
C SER A 446 2.10 -3.65 0.78
N SER A 447 2.86 -4.60 1.34
CA SER A 447 4.29 -4.79 1.02
C SER A 447 4.49 -5.99 0.09
N PRO A 448 4.86 -5.78 -1.20
CA PRO A 448 5.01 -6.87 -2.16
C PRO A 448 5.92 -8.04 -1.71
N PRO A 449 7.06 -7.81 -1.01
CA PRO A 449 7.94 -8.90 -0.61
C PRO A 449 7.33 -9.90 0.37
N VAL A 450 6.27 -9.55 1.11
CA VAL A 450 5.53 -10.50 1.95
C VAL A 450 4.94 -11.61 1.08
N TYR A 451 4.37 -11.23 -0.07
CA TYR A 451 3.74 -12.15 -1.01
C TYR A 451 4.77 -12.83 -1.92
N TRP A 452 5.78 -12.10 -2.40
CA TRP A 452 6.84 -12.68 -3.23
C TRP A 452 7.60 -13.78 -2.49
N PHE A 453 7.96 -13.53 -1.23
CA PHE A 453 8.66 -14.51 -0.40
C PHE A 453 7.78 -15.72 -0.07
N SER A 454 6.53 -15.49 0.31
CA SER A 454 5.56 -16.56 0.56
C SER A 454 5.37 -17.46 -0.67
N SER A 455 5.18 -16.84 -1.84
CA SER A 455 5.08 -17.55 -3.12
C SER A 455 6.35 -18.34 -3.46
N TYR A 456 7.53 -17.76 -3.20
CA TYR A 456 8.82 -18.42 -3.43
C TYR A 456 8.99 -19.67 -2.55
N ILE A 457 8.66 -19.59 -1.25
CA ILE A 457 8.71 -20.74 -0.32
C ILE A 457 7.77 -21.84 -0.81
N MET A 458 6.56 -21.47 -1.23
CA MET A 458 5.56 -22.42 -1.73
C MET A 458 5.97 -23.09 -3.05
N ALA A 459 6.77 -22.41 -3.88
CA ALA A 459 7.26 -22.94 -5.15
C ALA A 459 8.27 -24.09 -4.97
N HIS A 460 8.92 -24.20 -3.80
CA HIS A 460 10.02 -25.14 -3.55
C HIS A 460 9.65 -26.14 -2.42
N PRO A 461 8.64 -27.00 -2.64
CA PRO A 461 8.09 -27.88 -1.61
C PRO A 461 9.08 -28.93 -1.10
N THR A 462 10.09 -29.32 -1.88
CA THR A 462 11.13 -30.28 -1.45
C THR A 462 11.93 -29.79 -0.23
N LYS A 463 12.03 -28.46 -0.03
CA LYS A 463 12.69 -27.85 1.13
C LYS A 463 11.71 -27.32 2.18
N TYR A 464 10.47 -27.02 1.79
CA TYR A 464 9.51 -26.28 2.63
C TYR A 464 8.08 -26.85 2.62
N HIS A 465 7.91 -28.16 2.41
CA HIS A 465 6.63 -28.82 2.10
C HIS A 465 5.42 -28.41 2.96
N ARG A 466 5.62 -28.14 4.26
CA ARG A 466 4.52 -27.80 5.18
C ARG A 466 4.16 -26.31 5.20
N TRP A 467 5.04 -25.42 4.74
CA TRP A 467 4.85 -23.98 4.87
C TRP A 467 3.73 -23.42 3.99
N GLY A 468 3.52 -23.99 2.80
CA GLY A 468 2.43 -23.56 1.93
C GLY A 468 1.05 -23.80 2.55
N TYR A 469 0.86 -24.96 3.18
CA TYR A 469 -0.38 -25.26 3.92
C TYR A 469 -0.56 -24.32 5.11
N VAL A 470 0.50 -24.01 5.84
CA VAL A 470 0.45 -23.08 6.98
C VAL A 470 0.06 -21.66 6.55
N ILE A 471 0.64 -21.16 5.46
CA ILE A 471 0.31 -19.82 4.92
C ILE A 471 -1.16 -19.77 4.48
N TRP A 472 -1.64 -20.79 3.77
CA TRP A 472 -3.04 -20.86 3.35
C TRP A 472 -4.01 -21.00 4.52
N ALA A 473 -3.68 -21.84 5.50
CA ALA A 473 -4.47 -21.99 6.72
C ALA A 473 -4.54 -20.67 7.50
N TYR A 474 -3.42 -19.96 7.61
CA TYR A 474 -3.36 -18.63 8.21
C TYR A 474 -4.27 -17.62 7.48
N SER A 475 -4.14 -17.53 6.15
CA SER A 475 -5.01 -16.67 5.34
C SER A 475 -6.49 -17.01 5.50
N ALA A 476 -6.87 -18.28 5.38
CA ALA A 476 -8.25 -18.73 5.48
C ALA A 476 -8.83 -18.46 6.88
N ALA A 477 -8.07 -18.79 7.94
CA ALA A 477 -8.47 -18.55 9.31
C ALA A 477 -8.70 -17.06 9.59
N TYR A 478 -7.81 -16.18 9.10
CA TYR A 478 -7.95 -14.74 9.32
C TYR A 478 -9.06 -14.10 8.48
N ILE A 479 -9.34 -14.62 7.28
CA ILE A 479 -10.50 -14.18 6.50
C ILE A 479 -11.80 -14.56 7.22
N PHE A 480 -11.90 -15.80 7.69
CA PHE A 480 -13.07 -16.30 8.39
C PHE A 480 -13.26 -15.57 9.74
N LEU A 481 -12.25 -15.62 10.61
CA LEU A 481 -12.29 -15.02 11.93
C LEU A 481 -12.39 -13.50 11.86
N GLY A 482 -11.68 -12.87 10.92
CA GLY A 482 -11.74 -11.43 10.71
C GLY A 482 -13.09 -10.95 10.20
N SER A 483 -13.72 -11.67 9.26
CA SER A 483 -15.09 -11.32 8.84
C SER A 483 -16.10 -11.50 9.98
N LEU A 484 -15.97 -12.56 10.80
CA LEU A 484 -16.85 -12.81 11.95
C LEU A 484 -16.71 -11.73 13.03
N LEU A 485 -15.48 -11.48 13.47
CA LEU A 485 -15.20 -10.59 14.59
C LEU A 485 -15.38 -9.12 14.21
N PHE A 486 -14.90 -8.70 13.05
CA PHE A 486 -15.06 -7.32 12.61
C PHE A 486 -16.53 -6.95 12.40
N SER A 487 -17.36 -7.87 11.91
CA SER A 487 -18.77 -7.56 11.65
C SER A 487 -19.63 -7.53 12.91
N ASN A 488 -19.24 -8.23 13.98
CA ASN A 488 -20.09 -8.39 15.17
C ASN A 488 -19.46 -8.01 16.51
N PHE A 489 -18.14 -8.05 16.69
CA PHE A 489 -17.52 -8.00 18.01
C PHE A 489 -16.43 -6.94 18.16
N TYR A 490 -15.34 -7.05 17.40
CA TYR A 490 -14.19 -6.15 17.49
C TYR A 490 -13.36 -6.12 16.19
N PRO A 491 -12.67 -5.01 15.89
CA PRO A 491 -11.77 -4.95 14.74
C PRO A 491 -10.56 -5.84 15.03
N PHE A 492 -10.50 -7.00 14.39
CA PHE A 492 -9.70 -8.14 14.86
C PHE A 492 -8.19 -8.08 14.58
N THR A 493 -7.69 -7.10 13.84
CA THR A 493 -6.24 -6.86 13.65
C THR A 493 -6.00 -5.41 13.30
#